data_AF-A0A6P0S6T1-F1
#
_entry.id   AF-A0A6P0S6T1-F1
#
_cell.length_a   1.000
_cell.length_b   1.000
_cell.length_c   1.000
_cell.angle_alpha   90.00
_cell.angle_beta   90.00
_cell.angle_gamma   90.00
#
_symmetry.space_group_name_H-M   'P 1'
#
loop_
_entity.id
_entity.type
_entity.pdbx_description
1 polymer ?
#
loop_
_entity_poly.entity_id
_entity_poly.type
_entity_poly.pdbx_seq_one_letter_code
_entity_poly.pdbx_strand_id
1 'polypeptide(L)'
;MNHQELEQQLLGLDLAQRIRFLQLLAQSLTVTSASEISRTPNELDLSSDRETLLQTDRSPQHPLRGIPITIPPDFDEPMPELWDALEQ
;
A
#
# COMPACT_ATOMS: atom_id res chain seq x y z
N MET A 1 -16.07 18.71 -4.91
CA MET A 1 -16.80 17.53 -5.40
C MET A 1 -17.10 16.68 -4.19
N ASN A 2 -18.36 16.56 -3.81
CA ASN A 2 -18.80 15.87 -2.60
C ASN A 2 -18.92 14.36 -2.87
N HIS A 3 -18.66 13.52 -1.87
CA HIS A 3 -18.80 12.06 -2.00
C HIS A 3 -20.18 11.63 -2.53
N GLN A 4 -21.24 12.31 -2.09
CA GLN A 4 -22.61 12.07 -2.54
C GLN A 4 -22.82 12.38 -4.03
N GLU A 5 -22.16 13.42 -4.55
CA GLU A 5 -22.24 13.76 -5.99
C GLU A 5 -21.60 12.65 -6.84
N LEU A 6 -20.54 12.04 -6.33
CA LEU A 6 -19.83 10.96 -7.00
C LEU A 6 -20.65 9.67 -7.03
N GLU A 7 -21.36 9.35 -5.94
CA GLU A 7 -22.30 8.22 -5.91
C GLU A 7 -23.43 8.41 -6.92
N GLN A 8 -23.99 9.61 -7.01
CA GLN A 8 -25.06 9.93 -7.97
C GLN A 8 -24.58 9.83 -9.41
N GLN A 9 -23.36 10.27 -9.69
CA GLN A 9 -22.73 10.09 -10.99
C GLN A 9 -22.46 8.61 -11.30
N LEU A 10 -22.04 7.83 -10.30
CA LEU A 10 -21.82 6.40 -10.46
C LEU A 10 -23.13 5.65 -10.72
N LEU A 11 -24.23 6.05 -10.08
CA LEU A 11 -25.57 5.52 -10.33
C LEU A 11 -26.11 5.88 -11.72
N GLY A 12 -25.73 7.05 -12.26
CA GLY A 12 -26.11 7.50 -13.60
C GLY A 12 -25.37 6.81 -14.75
N LEU A 13 -24.27 6.10 -14.47
CA LEU A 13 -23.48 5.40 -15.49
C LEU A 13 -24.13 4.05 -15.86
N ASP A 14 -24.09 3.73 -17.16
CA ASP A 14 -24.51 2.44 -17.68
C ASP A 14 -23.58 1.31 -17.22
N LEU A 15 -24.10 0.07 -17.13
CA LEU A 15 -23.34 -1.09 -16.67
C LEU A 15 -22.04 -1.29 -17.47
N ALA A 16 -22.10 -1.10 -18.80
CA ALA A 16 -20.91 -1.23 -19.64
C ALA A 16 -19.86 -0.14 -19.36
N GLN A 17 -20.31 1.07 -18.98
CA GLN A 17 -19.41 2.14 -18.59
C GLN A 17 -18.76 1.86 -17.23
N ARG A 18 -19.52 1.36 -16.25
CA ARG A 18 -18.98 0.96 -14.94
C ARG A 18 -17.94 -0.15 -15.06
N ILE A 19 -18.22 -1.18 -15.88
CA ILE A 19 -17.27 -2.28 -16.13
C ILE A 19 -15.98 -1.74 -16.75
N ARG A 20 -16.07 -0.83 -17.73
CA ARG A 20 -14.88 -0.20 -18.34
C ARG A 20 -14.07 0.61 -17.33
N PHE A 21 -14.72 1.39 -16.47
CA PHE A 21 -14.03 2.13 -15.41
C PHE A 21 -13.31 1.19 -14.43
N LEU A 22 -13.98 0.13 -13.96
CA LEU A 22 -13.37 -0.86 -13.08
C LEU A 22 -12.19 -1.56 -13.73
N GLN A 23 -12.29 -1.92 -15.02
CA GLN A 23 -11.18 -2.51 -15.77
C GLN A 23 -10.00 -1.54 -15.91
N LEU A 24 -10.25 -0.24 -16.12
CA LEU A 24 -9.19 0.76 -16.23
C LEU A 24 -8.48 0.99 -14.88
N LEU A 25 -9.24 1.01 -13.78
CA LEU A 25 -8.69 1.09 -12.42
C LEU A 25 -7.87 -0.16 -12.10
N ALA A 26 -8.39 -1.35 -12.39
CA ALA A 26 -7.66 -2.60 -12.19
C ALA A 26 -6.33 -2.62 -12.97
N GLN A 27 -6.33 -2.18 -14.23
CA GLN A 27 -5.09 -2.08 -15.02
C GLN A 27 -4.08 -1.11 -14.41
N SER A 28 -4.55 0.05 -13.93
CA SER A 28 -3.69 1.05 -13.28
C SER A 28 -3.07 0.52 -11.98
N LEU A 29 -3.82 -0.29 -11.21
CA LEU A 29 -3.34 -0.89 -9.96
C LEU A 29 -2.47 -2.13 -10.18
N THR A 30 -2.68 -2.90 -11.26
CA THR A 30 -1.87 -4.11 -11.54
C THR A 30 -0.44 -3.81 -11.97
N VAL A 31 -0.14 -2.62 -12.52
CA VAL A 31 1.25 -2.21 -12.81
C VAL A 31 2.09 -2.09 -11.53
N THR A 32 1.46 -1.81 -10.38
CA THR A 32 2.12 -1.83 -9.06
C THR A 32 2.24 -3.23 -8.43
N SER A 33 1.38 -4.19 -8.76
CA SER A 33 1.30 -5.49 -8.06
C SER A 33 2.02 -6.65 -8.73
N ALA A 34 2.33 -6.58 -10.02
CA ALA A 34 2.98 -7.68 -10.75
C ALA A 34 4.45 -7.95 -10.32
N SER A 35 5.02 -7.12 -9.43
CA SER A 35 6.42 -7.23 -9.01
C SER A 35 6.64 -8.00 -7.70
N GLU A 36 5.59 -8.48 -7.01
CA GLU A 36 5.72 -9.11 -5.68
C GLU A 36 4.91 -10.42 -5.54
N ILE A 37 5.22 -11.46 -6.31
CA ILE A 37 4.82 -12.83 -5.96
C ILE A 37 6.00 -13.78 -6.16
N SER A 38 6.93 -13.76 -5.22
CA SER A 38 7.87 -14.85 -4.95
C SER A 38 8.40 -14.68 -3.52
N ARG A 39 7.51 -14.80 -2.54
CA ARG A 39 7.90 -14.90 -1.12
C ARG A 39 7.67 -16.35 -0.71
N THR A 40 8.73 -17.16 -0.76
CA THR A 40 8.76 -18.46 -0.09
C THR A 40 8.66 -18.22 1.42
N PRO A 41 7.84 -18.99 2.15
CA PRO A 41 7.76 -18.87 3.60
C PRO A 41 8.92 -19.66 4.18
N ASN A 42 9.98 -18.99 4.64
CA ASN A 42 10.79 -19.55 5.72
C ASN A 42 11.67 -18.51 6.40
N GLU A 43 11.59 -18.56 7.72
CA GLU A 43 12.59 -18.16 8.72
C GLU A 43 12.72 -16.65 9.01
N LEU A 44 11.86 -16.19 9.91
CA LEU A 44 12.19 -15.15 10.89
C LEU A 44 13.25 -15.73 11.85
N ASP A 45 14.53 -15.53 11.52
CA ASP A 45 15.62 -15.80 12.47
C ASP A 45 15.85 -14.55 13.33
N LEU A 46 15.24 -14.57 14.51
CA LEU A 46 15.48 -13.61 15.58
C LEU A 46 16.74 -14.05 16.34
N SER A 47 17.91 -13.79 15.76
CA SER A 47 19.20 -14.08 16.38
C SER A 47 20.12 -12.85 16.32
N SER A 48 20.15 -12.14 17.45
CA SER A 48 21.34 -11.70 18.18
C SER A 48 22.59 -11.25 17.38
N ASP A 49 22.97 -10.01 17.71
CA ASP A 49 24.34 -9.51 17.85
C ASP A 49 25.17 -9.19 16.60
N ARG A 50 25.42 -7.87 16.48
CA ARG A 50 26.68 -7.21 16.07
C ARG A 50 27.35 -7.67 14.77
N GLU A 51 27.45 -6.67 13.88
CA GLU A 51 28.46 -6.55 12.82
C GLU A 51 28.36 -7.57 11.67
N THR A 52 27.50 -7.27 10.71
CA THR A 52 27.84 -7.54 9.31
C THR A 52 27.32 -6.40 8.44
N LEU A 53 28.17 -5.37 8.29
CA LEU A 53 28.12 -4.49 7.14
C LEU A 53 28.19 -5.37 5.88
N LEU A 54 27.39 -5.02 4.86
CA LEU A 54 27.44 -5.54 3.48
C LEU A 54 26.72 -6.87 3.24
N GLN A 55 25.38 -6.79 3.14
CA GLN A 55 24.52 -7.52 2.18
C GLN A 55 23.09 -7.29 2.67
N THR A 56 22.26 -6.53 1.96
CA THR A 56 21.39 -7.15 0.95
C THR A 56 20.86 -6.06 0.03
N ASP A 57 21.59 -5.84 -1.06
CA ASP A 57 21.11 -5.03 -2.18
C ASP A 57 20.24 -5.89 -3.10
N ARG A 58 19.18 -6.49 -2.54
CA ARG A 58 18.26 -7.39 -3.26
C ARG A 58 16.79 -7.09 -2.96
N SER A 59 16.42 -5.82 -3.04
CA SER A 59 15.01 -5.48 -3.26
C SER A 59 14.89 -4.71 -4.57
N PRO A 60 13.87 -5.01 -5.41
CA PRO A 60 13.58 -4.22 -6.60
C PRO A 60 13.48 -2.74 -6.21
N GLN A 61 13.89 -1.82 -7.09
CA GLN A 61 13.90 -0.37 -6.85
C GLN A 61 12.64 0.09 -6.09
N HIS A 62 12.74 0.22 -4.77
CA HIS A 62 11.64 0.72 -3.96
C HIS A 62 11.62 2.26 -4.13
N PRO A 63 10.45 2.87 -4.38
CA PRO A 63 10.37 4.31 -4.68
C PRO A 63 10.90 5.19 -3.55
N LEU A 64 10.91 4.70 -2.31
CA LEU A 64 11.41 5.44 -1.14
C LEU A 64 12.90 5.21 -0.86
N ARG A 65 13.62 4.48 -1.71
CA ARG A 65 15.03 4.14 -1.47
C ARG A 65 15.93 5.37 -1.63
N GLY A 66 16.77 5.62 -0.64
CA GLY A 66 17.70 6.76 -0.65
C GLY A 66 17.08 8.10 -0.25
N ILE A 67 15.79 8.12 0.10
CA ILE A 67 15.12 9.29 0.64
C ILE A 67 15.20 9.24 2.17
N PRO A 68 15.81 10.23 2.84
CA PRO A 68 15.83 10.28 4.30
C PRO A 68 14.41 10.55 4.82
N ILE A 69 13.93 9.69 5.71
CA ILE A 69 12.61 9.83 6.36
C ILE A 69 12.85 10.16 7.82
N THR A 70 12.24 11.23 8.30
CA THR A 70 12.19 11.57 9.72
C THR A 70 10.92 10.99 10.31
N ILE A 71 11.07 10.07 11.26
CA ILE A 71 9.95 9.47 11.99
C ILE A 71 9.69 10.34 13.23
N PRO A 72 8.47 10.87 13.41
CA PRO A 72 8.08 11.58 14.62
C PRO A 72 8.18 10.69 15.88
N PRO A 73 8.49 11.26 17.05
CA PRO A 73 8.65 10.48 18.29
C PRO A 73 7.34 9.86 18.80
N ASP A 74 6.20 10.38 18.37
CA ASP A 74 4.83 9.97 18.69
C ASP A 74 4.25 8.97 17.68
N PHE A 75 5.05 8.52 16.70
CA PHE A 75 4.58 7.61 15.65
C PHE A 75 4.03 6.28 16.18
N ASP A 76 4.60 5.79 17.29
CA ASP A 76 4.19 4.53 17.92
C ASP A 76 3.02 4.70 18.92
N GLU A 77 2.50 5.92 19.11
CA GLU A 77 1.37 6.15 20.01
C GLU A 77 0.08 5.55 19.43
N PRO A 78 -0.71 4.84 20.26
CA PRO A 78 -1.99 4.29 19.80
C PRO A 78 -2.94 5.44 19.44
N MET A 79 -3.38 5.49 18.18
CA MET A 79 -4.41 6.42 17.70
C MET A 79 -5.75 5.68 17.51
N PRO A 80 -6.53 5.44 18.58
CA PRO A 80 -7.82 4.75 18.51
C PRO A 80 -8.80 5.45 17.57
N GLU A 81 -8.72 6.78 17.44
CA GLU A 81 -9.61 7.58 16.59
C GLU A 81 -9.48 7.22 15.10
N LEU A 82 -8.31 6.73 14.65
CA LEU A 82 -8.13 6.23 13.28
C LEU A 82 -8.82 4.90 13.05
N TRP A 83 -8.86 4.05 14.08
CA TRP A 83 -9.53 2.75 14.02
C TRP A 83 -11.04 2.92 14.13
N ASP A 84 -11.53 3.77 15.04
CA ASP A 84 -12.94 4.09 15.19
C ASP A 84 -13.55 4.69 13.91
N ALA A 85 -12.77 5.45 13.14
CA ALA A 85 -13.19 6.01 11.85
C ALA A 85 -13.37 4.96 10.74
N LEU A 86 -12.74 3.78 10.87
CA LEU A 86 -12.89 2.67 9.92
C LEU A 86 -14.09 1.77 10.21
N GLU A 87 -14.65 1.87 11.42
CA GLU A 87 -15.79 1.05 11.87
C GLU A 87 -17.16 1.66 11.56
N GLN A 88 -17.22 2.81 10.88
CA GLN A 88 -18.44 3.51 10.46
C GLN A 88 -18.75 3.36 8.98
#